data_AF-A0A2I2KKN4-F1
#
_entry.id   AF-A0A2I2KKN4-F1
#
_cell.length_a   1.000
_cell.length_b   1.000
_cell.length_c   1.000
_cell.angle_alpha   90.00
_cell.angle_beta   90.00
_cell.angle_gamma   90.00
#
_symmetry.space_group_name_H-M   'P 1'
#
loop_
_entity.id
_entity.type
_entity.pdbx_description
1 polymer ?
#
loop_
_entity_poly.entity_id
_entity_poly.type
_entity_poly.pdbx_seq_one_letter_code
_entity_poly.pdbx_strand_id
1 'polypeptide(L)'
;MTMTTAMDGPADTRIMGVVHDALRRDLRRVRAALTTHPYPDGPRRAALAAHVDWMIAFLERHHGGEDAGLYPLVRATASPDAAELIDAMGADHEAIHPAMNATAHAARRWARSDALGSRDELSSDAARRGLVEALDELIAVLFPHLDREEAEAMPLVAATLTHRQWHEWDQTYNIKIKSLPELAEEGHWLLDGLEPERREIVLGQVPLIPRLIVLYGFGARYRRHASARWGSAATSATSATEASASAESAVATSRAPAPRPVDREQPGDARARASR
;
A
#
# COMPACT_ATOMS: atom_id res chain seq x y z
N MET A 1 -21.12 1.81 -8.15
CA MET A 1 -21.81 0.80 -7.31
C MET A 1 -20.94 0.59 -6.09
N THR A 2 -21.31 1.17 -4.95
CA THR A 2 -20.70 0.87 -3.67
C THR A 2 -21.06 -0.57 -3.32
N MET A 3 -20.09 -1.49 -3.30
CA MET A 3 -20.27 -2.79 -2.64
C MET A 3 -20.52 -2.49 -1.17
N THR A 4 -21.79 -2.46 -0.76
CA THR A 4 -22.15 -2.50 0.65
C THR A 4 -21.81 -3.89 1.14
N THR A 5 -20.57 -4.07 1.61
CA THR A 5 -20.20 -5.24 2.40
C THR A 5 -21.21 -5.33 3.53
N ALA A 6 -21.98 -6.42 3.61
CA ALA A 6 -22.91 -6.61 4.72
C ALA A 6 -22.10 -6.54 6.01
N MET A 7 -22.47 -5.67 6.95
CA MET A 7 -21.63 -5.38 8.12
C MET A 7 -21.35 -6.61 8.99
N ASP A 8 -22.23 -7.60 8.93
CA ASP A 8 -22.12 -8.88 9.64
C ASP A 8 -21.50 -10.00 8.78
N GLY A 9 -21.12 -9.71 7.54
CA GLY A 9 -20.36 -10.61 6.68
C GLY A 9 -18.88 -10.69 7.08
N PRO A 10 -18.11 -11.61 6.47
CA PRO A 10 -16.67 -11.77 6.70
C PRO A 10 -15.90 -10.45 6.57
N ALA A 11 -14.85 -10.28 7.38
CA ALA A 11 -13.98 -9.12 7.28
C ALA A 11 -13.28 -9.03 5.91
N ASP A 12 -13.06 -7.80 5.45
CA ASP A 12 -12.32 -7.52 4.22
C ASP A 12 -10.90 -7.10 4.56
N THR A 13 -9.98 -8.07 4.52
CA THR A 13 -8.59 -7.91 4.93
C THR A 13 -7.66 -7.47 3.79
N ARG A 14 -8.19 -7.21 2.58
CA ARG A 14 -7.38 -6.90 1.38
C ARG A 14 -6.55 -5.63 1.50
N ILE A 15 -6.93 -4.71 2.40
CA ILE A 15 -6.14 -3.52 2.69
C ILE A 15 -4.75 -3.89 3.25
N MET A 16 -4.62 -5.04 3.92
CA MET A 16 -3.35 -5.46 4.50
C MET A 16 -2.28 -5.69 3.43
N GLY A 17 -2.63 -6.42 2.36
CA GLY A 17 -1.75 -6.60 1.21
C GLY A 17 -1.36 -5.27 0.54
N VAL A 18 -2.24 -4.26 0.55
CA VAL A 18 -1.90 -2.92 0.02
C VAL A 18 -0.86 -2.21 0.89
N VAL A 19 -1.01 -2.27 2.22
CA VAL A 19 -0.04 -1.73 3.17
C VAL A 19 1.31 -2.42 3.00
N HIS A 20 1.31 -3.75 2.94
CA HIS A 20 2.54 -4.54 2.80
C HIS A 20 3.23 -4.30 1.45
N ASP A 21 2.47 -4.19 0.37
CA ASP A 21 3.02 -3.86 -0.94
C ASP A 21 3.72 -2.49 -0.94
N ALA A 22 3.14 -1.49 -0.26
CA ALA A 22 3.76 -0.17 -0.13
C ALA A 22 5.07 -0.22 0.69
N LEU A 23 5.11 -1.00 1.78
CA LEU A 23 6.32 -1.28 2.56
C LEU A 23 7.39 -1.95 1.70
N ARG A 24 7.05 -3.07 1.05
CA ARG A 24 7.97 -3.82 0.19
C ARG A 24 8.51 -2.94 -0.94
N ARG A 25 7.65 -2.16 -1.59
CA ARG A 25 8.00 -1.24 -2.68
C ARG A 25 9.05 -0.23 -2.24
N ASP A 26 8.81 0.47 -1.14
CA ASP A 26 9.68 1.57 -0.75
C ASP A 26 10.97 1.10 -0.08
N LEU A 27 10.95 0.00 0.70
CA LEU A 27 12.18 -0.63 1.22
C LEU A 27 13.11 -1.05 0.06
N ARG A 28 12.57 -1.67 -0.99
CA ARG A 28 13.33 -2.00 -2.20
C ARG A 28 13.85 -0.76 -2.93
N ARG A 29 13.02 0.29 -3.07
CA ARG A 29 13.43 1.55 -3.73
C ARG A 29 14.55 2.25 -2.97
N VAL A 30 14.48 2.32 -1.64
CA VAL A 30 15.56 2.89 -0.81
C VAL A 30 16.84 2.07 -1.00
N ARG A 31 16.77 0.74 -0.83
CA ARG A 31 17.91 -0.15 -1.01
C ARG A 31 18.55 0.03 -2.39
N ALA A 32 17.76 0.08 -3.46
CA ALA A 32 18.22 0.31 -4.82
C ALA A 32 18.93 1.67 -4.97
N ALA A 33 18.34 2.74 -4.42
CA ALA A 33 18.95 4.06 -4.43
C ALA A 33 20.29 4.10 -3.69
N LEU A 34 20.42 3.35 -2.59
CA LEU A 34 21.67 3.30 -1.81
C LEU A 34 22.74 2.42 -2.45
N THR A 35 22.39 1.51 -3.37
CA THR A 35 23.32 0.55 -3.99
C THR A 35 23.65 0.86 -5.45
N THR A 36 22.96 1.82 -6.06
CA THR A 36 23.16 2.22 -7.46
C THR A 36 23.78 3.61 -7.55
N HIS A 37 24.90 3.74 -8.28
CA HIS A 37 25.53 5.03 -8.54
C HIS A 37 24.71 5.86 -9.56
N PRO A 38 24.59 7.20 -9.42
CA PRO A 38 25.13 8.04 -8.34
C PRO A 38 24.37 7.88 -7.02
N TYR A 39 25.13 7.77 -5.92
CA TYR A 39 24.54 7.65 -4.59
C TYR A 39 23.84 8.95 -4.16
N PRO A 40 22.76 8.87 -3.37
CA PRO A 40 22.07 10.06 -2.89
C PRO A 40 22.93 10.95 -1.99
N ASP A 41 22.90 12.25 -2.24
CA ASP A 41 23.61 13.28 -1.50
C ASP A 41 22.66 14.42 -1.04
N GLY A 42 23.18 15.33 -0.21
CA GLY A 42 22.53 16.56 0.24
C GLY A 42 21.03 16.41 0.56
N PRO A 43 20.13 17.19 -0.08
CA PRO A 43 18.70 17.11 0.18
C PRO A 43 18.06 15.73 -0.08
N ARG A 44 18.55 14.99 -1.10
CA ARG A 44 18.00 13.67 -1.44
C ARG A 44 18.35 12.62 -0.39
N ARG A 45 19.59 12.67 0.13
CA ARG A 45 20.04 11.88 1.28
C ARG A 45 19.13 12.09 2.48
N ALA A 46 18.91 13.35 2.86
CA ALA A 46 18.06 13.70 4.00
C ALA A 46 16.61 13.22 3.81
N ALA A 47 16.05 13.39 2.60
CA ALA A 47 14.70 12.95 2.28
C ALA A 47 14.54 11.41 2.36
N LEU A 48 15.50 10.65 1.85
CA LEU A 48 15.48 9.18 1.92
C LEU A 48 15.66 8.69 3.36
N ALA A 49 16.58 9.28 4.13
CA ALA A 49 16.79 8.91 5.52
C ALA A 49 15.55 9.17 6.38
N ALA A 50 14.91 10.33 6.20
CA ALA A 50 13.66 10.67 6.87
C ALA A 50 12.52 9.73 6.48
N HIS A 51 12.47 9.28 5.22
CA HIS A 51 11.49 8.30 4.77
C HIS A 51 11.68 6.93 5.41
N VAL A 52 12.92 6.46 5.52
CA VAL A 52 13.21 5.20 6.24
C VAL A 52 12.77 5.31 7.70
N ASP A 53 13.13 6.40 8.37
CA ASP A 53 12.73 6.61 9.77
C ASP A 53 11.20 6.63 9.94
N TRP A 54 10.49 7.29 9.02
CA TRP A 54 9.03 7.31 8.98
C TRP A 54 8.44 5.92 8.72
N MET A 55 8.98 5.14 7.78
CA MET A 55 8.51 3.78 7.49
C MET A 55 8.68 2.85 8.70
N ILE A 56 9.79 2.94 9.43
CA ILE A 56 9.98 2.16 10.65
C ILE A 56 8.97 2.57 11.73
N ALA A 57 8.74 3.87 11.92
CA ALA A 57 7.73 4.35 12.85
C ALA A 57 6.29 3.99 12.43
N PHE A 58 6.01 3.87 11.12
CA PHE A 58 4.76 3.32 10.62
C PHE A 58 4.65 1.83 10.96
N LEU A 59 5.69 1.04 10.66
CA LEU A 59 5.72 -0.40 10.88
C LEU A 59 5.52 -0.75 12.37
N GLU A 60 6.17 -0.03 13.28
CA GLU A 60 5.97 -0.17 14.73
C GLU A 60 4.51 0.01 15.15
N ARG A 61 3.82 1.01 14.57
CA ARG A 61 2.40 1.27 14.90
C ARG A 61 1.46 0.23 14.30
N HIS A 62 1.80 -0.26 13.11
CA HIS A 62 1.05 -1.31 12.43
C HIS A 62 1.13 -2.62 13.21
N HIS A 63 2.34 -3.10 13.52
CA HIS A 63 2.55 -4.28 14.38
C HIS A 63 1.88 -4.09 15.75
N GLY A 64 2.05 -2.92 16.37
CA GLY A 64 1.41 -2.61 17.65
C GLY A 64 -0.12 -2.60 17.59
N GLY A 65 -0.71 -2.23 16.44
CA GLY A 65 -2.15 -2.29 16.21
C GLY A 65 -2.68 -3.72 16.11
N GLU A 66 -1.91 -4.61 15.51
CA GLU A 66 -2.21 -6.05 15.54
C GLU A 66 -2.06 -6.65 16.93
N ASP A 67 -0.90 -6.46 17.57
CA ASP A 67 -0.57 -7.09 18.85
C ASP A 67 -1.50 -6.64 19.98
N ALA A 68 -1.80 -5.35 20.04
CA ALA A 68 -2.63 -4.78 21.10
C ALA A 68 -4.14 -4.84 20.77
N GLY A 69 -4.50 -5.18 19.54
CA GLY A 69 -5.88 -5.05 19.03
C GLY A 69 -6.38 -6.27 18.28
N LEU A 70 -5.82 -6.51 17.08
CA LEU A 70 -6.33 -7.52 16.16
C LEU A 70 -6.15 -8.95 16.70
N TYR A 71 -4.94 -9.29 17.11
CA TYR A 71 -4.59 -10.64 17.58
C TYR A 71 -5.37 -11.05 18.83
N PRO A 72 -5.52 -10.19 19.87
CA PRO A 72 -6.41 -10.49 20.99
C PRO A 72 -7.87 -10.71 20.58
N LEU A 73 -8.37 -9.93 19.61
CA LEU A 73 -9.75 -10.04 19.14
C LEU A 73 -10.00 -11.37 18.42
N VAL A 74 -9.07 -11.80 17.57
CA VAL A 74 -9.11 -13.11 16.92
C VAL A 74 -9.00 -14.21 17.97
N ARG A 75 -8.06 -14.12 18.93
CA ARG A 75 -7.89 -15.11 20.00
C ARG A 75 -9.15 -15.33 20.83
N ALA A 76 -9.90 -14.27 21.12
CA ALA A 76 -11.14 -14.35 21.89
C ALA A 76 -12.27 -15.14 21.19
N THR A 77 -12.14 -15.35 19.88
CA THR A 77 -13.17 -15.95 19.02
C THR A 77 -12.68 -17.21 18.28
N ALA A 78 -11.39 -17.54 18.42
CA ALA A 78 -10.68 -18.54 17.63
C ALA A 78 -10.76 -19.98 18.18
N SER A 79 -10.58 -20.95 17.28
CA SER A 79 -10.28 -22.34 17.61
C SER A 79 -8.81 -22.49 18.11
N PRO A 80 -8.42 -23.61 18.74
CA PRO A 80 -7.05 -23.81 19.23
C PRO A 80 -5.96 -23.65 18.15
N ASP A 81 -6.15 -24.20 16.96
CA ASP A 81 -5.18 -24.10 15.85
C ASP A 81 -4.99 -22.64 15.39
N ALA A 82 -6.07 -21.85 15.43
CA ALA A 82 -6.04 -20.43 15.13
C ALA A 82 -5.29 -19.63 16.20
N ALA A 83 -5.30 -20.06 17.47
CA ALA A 83 -4.52 -19.42 18.52
C ALA A 83 -3.01 -19.65 18.36
N GLU A 84 -2.59 -20.84 17.91
CA GLU A 84 -1.18 -21.15 17.65
C GLU A 84 -0.60 -20.27 16.53
N LEU A 85 -1.33 -20.11 15.42
CA LEU A 85 -0.90 -19.22 14.34
C LEU A 85 -0.75 -17.78 14.83
N ILE A 86 -1.71 -17.25 15.61
CA ILE A 86 -1.65 -15.89 16.13
C ILE A 86 -0.49 -15.70 17.13
N ASP A 87 -0.20 -16.71 17.96
CA ASP A 87 0.98 -16.68 18.84
C ASP A 87 2.30 -16.66 18.04
N ALA A 88 2.36 -17.42 16.94
CA ALA A 88 3.51 -17.38 16.03
C ALA A 88 3.66 -16.00 15.34
N MET A 89 2.55 -15.38 14.92
CA MET A 89 2.57 -14.03 14.34
C MET A 89 3.10 -12.98 15.32
N GLY A 90 2.67 -13.03 16.58
CA GLY A 90 3.20 -12.15 17.64
C GLY A 90 4.69 -12.39 17.92
N ALA A 91 5.13 -13.65 17.90
CA ALA A 91 6.56 -13.97 18.03
C ALA A 91 7.40 -13.47 16.85
N ASP A 92 6.85 -13.50 15.63
CA ASP A 92 7.50 -12.90 14.45
C ASP A 92 7.68 -11.38 14.66
N HIS A 93 6.68 -10.65 15.19
CA HIS A 93 6.81 -9.21 15.51
C HIS A 93 7.97 -8.94 16.47
N GLU A 94 8.03 -9.67 17.59
CA GLU A 94 9.12 -9.54 18.56
C GLU A 94 10.50 -9.78 17.94
N ALA A 95 10.60 -10.77 17.03
CA ALA A 95 11.85 -11.10 16.33
C ALA A 95 12.27 -10.04 15.29
N ILE A 96 11.32 -9.28 14.72
CA ILE A 96 11.58 -8.24 13.71
C ILE A 96 12.03 -6.92 14.36
N HIS A 97 11.56 -6.61 15.57
CA HIS A 97 11.85 -5.34 16.27
C HIS A 97 13.35 -4.96 16.34
N PRO A 98 14.32 -5.87 16.58
CA PRO A 98 15.73 -5.51 16.54
C PRO A 98 16.19 -4.96 15.19
N ALA A 99 15.77 -5.57 14.08
CA ALA A 99 16.14 -5.14 12.73
C ALA A 99 15.50 -3.78 12.37
N MET A 100 14.27 -3.55 12.83
CA MET A 100 13.60 -2.24 12.72
C MET A 100 14.41 -1.14 13.42
N ASN A 101 14.79 -1.39 14.68
CA ASN A 101 15.58 -0.44 15.48
C ASN A 101 16.94 -0.15 14.87
N ALA A 102 17.64 -1.18 14.39
CA ALA A 102 18.91 -1.04 13.69
C ALA A 102 18.78 -0.19 12.43
N THR A 103 17.72 -0.42 11.64
CA THR A 103 17.43 0.33 10.41
C THR A 103 17.17 1.81 10.69
N ALA A 104 16.29 2.13 11.65
CA ALA A 104 16.01 3.51 12.03
C ALA A 104 17.26 4.22 12.59
N HIS A 105 18.07 3.52 13.38
CA HIS A 105 19.33 4.06 13.87
C HIS A 105 20.32 4.35 12.72
N ALA A 106 20.50 3.40 11.79
CA ALA A 106 21.38 3.56 10.64
C ALA A 106 20.93 4.71 9.72
N ALA A 107 19.62 4.85 9.48
CA ALA A 107 19.07 5.94 8.68
C ALA A 107 19.39 7.31 9.30
N ARG A 108 19.19 7.44 10.62
CA ARG A 108 19.51 8.67 11.36
C ARG A 108 21.01 8.96 11.39
N ARG A 109 21.88 7.94 11.47
CA ARG A 109 23.34 8.14 11.35
C ARG A 109 23.72 8.63 9.96
N TRP A 110 23.19 8.00 8.91
CA TRP A 110 23.47 8.36 7.53
C TRP A 110 23.01 9.79 7.21
N ALA A 111 21.84 10.21 7.69
CA ALA A 111 21.39 11.60 7.59
C ALA A 111 22.39 12.61 8.18
N ARG A 112 22.97 12.31 9.35
CA ARG A 112 23.90 13.19 10.05
C ARG A 112 25.33 13.19 9.48
N SER A 113 25.69 12.18 8.69
CA SER A 113 27.04 12.08 8.11
C SER A 113 27.41 13.26 7.19
N ASP A 114 26.40 13.95 6.65
CA ASP A 114 26.55 15.16 5.82
C ASP A 114 26.65 16.46 6.66
N ALA A 115 25.98 16.48 7.82
CA ALA A 115 25.81 17.68 8.65
C ALA A 115 27.04 18.04 9.49
N LEU A 116 27.94 17.09 9.75
CA LEU A 116 29.11 17.31 10.61
C LEU A 116 30.21 18.14 9.95
N GLY A 117 30.05 18.59 8.69
CA GLY A 117 31.11 19.30 7.96
C GLY A 117 32.39 18.46 7.78
N SER A 118 32.37 17.19 8.21
CA SER A 118 33.41 16.23 7.92
C SER A 118 33.33 15.93 6.44
N ARG A 119 34.19 16.58 5.65
CA ARG A 119 34.49 16.24 4.25
C ARG A 119 35.10 14.83 4.10
N ASP A 120 34.88 13.96 5.08
CA ASP A 120 35.34 12.58 5.05
C ASP A 120 34.30 11.75 4.29
N GLU A 121 34.47 11.71 2.97
CA GLU A 121 33.67 10.90 2.06
C GLU A 121 33.65 9.42 2.50
N LEU A 122 34.72 8.94 3.15
CA LEU A 122 34.81 7.58 3.68
C LEU A 122 33.81 7.33 4.82
N SER A 123 33.57 8.32 5.68
CA SER A 123 32.59 8.26 6.78
C SER A 123 31.15 8.26 6.27
N SER A 124 30.83 9.11 5.29
CA SER A 124 29.52 9.14 4.62
C SER A 124 29.22 7.82 3.90
N ASP A 125 30.21 7.28 3.20
CA ASP A 125 30.09 6.01 2.47
C ASP A 125 29.97 4.80 3.41
N ALA A 126 30.70 4.80 4.54
CA ALA A 126 30.53 3.81 5.59
C ALA A 126 29.14 3.86 6.23
N ALA A 127 28.61 5.07 6.51
CA ALA A 127 27.26 5.23 7.05
C ALA A 127 26.19 4.75 6.04
N ARG A 128 26.38 5.02 4.75
CA ARG A 128 25.52 4.51 3.67
C ARG A 128 25.51 2.99 3.63
N ARG A 129 26.69 2.34 3.64
CA ARG A 129 26.81 0.87 3.66
C ARG A 129 26.14 0.26 4.88
N GLY A 130 26.34 0.83 6.06
CA GLY A 130 25.68 0.36 7.28
C GLY A 130 24.15 0.47 7.23
N LEU A 131 23.59 1.43 6.48
CA LEU A 131 22.15 1.47 6.22
C LEU A 131 21.70 0.38 5.22
N VAL A 132 22.51 0.08 4.20
CA VAL A 132 22.23 -1.04 3.28
C VAL A 132 22.20 -2.37 4.03
N GLU A 133 23.18 -2.62 4.90
CA GLU A 133 23.24 -3.83 5.73
C GLU A 133 22.00 -3.96 6.62
N ALA A 134 21.62 -2.90 7.34
CA ALA A 134 20.43 -2.92 8.19
C ALA A 134 19.13 -3.13 7.39
N LEU A 135 19.02 -2.55 6.19
CA LEU A 135 17.89 -2.79 5.30
C LEU A 135 17.84 -4.24 4.82
N ASP A 136 18.99 -4.85 4.50
CA ASP A 136 19.07 -6.25 4.07
C ASP A 136 18.62 -7.20 5.19
N GLU A 137 19.06 -6.94 6.42
CA GLU A 137 18.61 -7.67 7.61
C GLU A 137 17.12 -7.51 7.85
N LEU A 138 16.59 -6.28 7.80
CA LEU A 138 15.14 -6.03 7.96
C LEU A 138 14.33 -6.73 6.87
N ILE A 139 14.73 -6.62 5.60
CA ILE A 139 14.03 -7.26 4.48
C ILE A 139 14.01 -8.77 4.64
N ALA A 140 15.11 -9.37 5.10
CA ALA A 140 15.24 -10.81 5.26
C ALA A 140 14.28 -11.39 6.30
N VAL A 141 13.92 -10.63 7.33
CA VAL A 141 12.97 -11.08 8.38
C VAL A 141 11.55 -10.58 8.13
N LEU A 142 11.39 -9.35 7.64
CA LEU A 142 10.07 -8.72 7.47
C LEU A 142 9.30 -9.34 6.30
N PHE A 143 9.92 -9.54 5.14
CA PHE A 143 9.15 -9.98 3.96
C PHE A 143 8.54 -11.37 4.12
N PRO A 144 9.24 -12.39 4.65
CA PRO A 144 8.63 -13.68 4.94
C PRO A 144 7.46 -13.59 5.93
N HIS A 145 7.58 -12.71 6.93
CA HIS A 145 6.51 -12.45 7.89
C HIS A 145 5.27 -11.83 7.20
N LEU A 146 5.45 -10.79 6.38
CA LEU A 146 4.34 -10.18 5.63
C LEU A 146 3.69 -11.19 4.67
N ASP A 147 4.48 -12.07 4.04
CA ASP A 147 3.98 -13.13 3.16
C ASP A 147 3.10 -14.14 3.93
N ARG A 148 3.54 -14.56 5.13
CA ARG A 148 2.77 -15.44 6.02
C ARG A 148 1.50 -14.77 6.51
N GLU A 149 1.58 -13.50 6.91
CA GLU A 149 0.43 -12.76 7.38
C GLU A 149 -0.66 -12.69 6.30
N GLU A 150 -0.28 -12.37 5.06
CA GLU A 150 -1.22 -12.31 3.94
C GLU A 150 -1.79 -13.69 3.55
N ALA A 151 -0.96 -14.74 3.57
CA ALA A 151 -1.33 -16.07 3.11
C ALA A 151 -2.09 -16.90 4.15
N GLU A 152 -1.84 -16.67 5.44
CA GLU A 152 -2.32 -17.52 6.53
C GLU A 152 -3.14 -16.73 7.54
N ALA A 153 -2.60 -15.65 8.10
CA ALA A 153 -3.27 -14.90 9.16
C ALA A 153 -4.51 -14.14 8.65
N MET A 154 -4.41 -13.40 7.54
CA MET A 154 -5.50 -12.60 7.00
C MET A 154 -6.72 -13.43 6.54
N PRO A 155 -6.56 -14.62 5.93
CA PRO A 155 -7.68 -15.53 5.71
C PRO A 155 -8.33 -16.01 7.00
N LEU A 156 -7.54 -16.32 8.04
CA LEU A 156 -8.06 -16.67 9.36
C LEU A 156 -8.85 -15.51 9.97
N VAL A 157 -8.33 -14.28 9.90
CA VAL A 157 -9.02 -13.08 10.36
C VAL A 157 -10.34 -12.89 9.62
N ALA A 158 -10.34 -13.01 8.29
CA ALA A 158 -11.56 -12.88 7.48
C ALA A 158 -12.62 -13.94 7.85
N ALA A 159 -12.20 -15.16 8.16
CA ALA A 159 -13.10 -16.23 8.59
C ALA A 159 -13.62 -16.08 10.03
N THR A 160 -12.90 -15.35 10.87
CA THR A 160 -13.18 -15.23 12.32
C THR A 160 -13.95 -13.96 12.66
N LEU A 161 -13.60 -12.84 12.01
CA LEU A 161 -14.15 -11.53 12.32
C LEU A 161 -15.19 -11.08 11.29
N THR A 162 -16.19 -10.36 11.79
CA THR A 162 -17.12 -9.63 10.93
C THR A 162 -16.49 -8.37 10.37
N HIS A 163 -17.02 -7.87 9.26
CA HIS A 163 -16.63 -6.58 8.69
C HIS A 163 -16.76 -5.43 9.69
N ARG A 164 -17.78 -5.47 10.57
CA ARG A 164 -17.96 -4.50 11.64
C ARG A 164 -16.82 -4.53 12.67
N GLN A 165 -16.46 -5.71 13.16
CA GLN A 165 -15.36 -5.85 14.12
C GLN A 165 -14.03 -5.40 13.53
N TRP A 166 -13.75 -5.79 12.28
CA TRP A 166 -12.59 -5.31 11.54
C TRP A 166 -12.56 -3.78 11.41
N HIS A 167 -13.68 -3.19 11.00
CA HIS A 167 -13.78 -1.74 10.83
C HIS A 167 -13.60 -1.00 12.16
N GLU A 168 -14.21 -1.49 13.26
CA GLU A 168 -14.03 -0.92 14.59
C GLU A 168 -12.57 -0.95 15.04
N TRP A 169 -11.86 -2.07 14.80
CA TRP A 169 -10.43 -2.19 15.06
C TRP A 169 -9.61 -1.21 14.21
N ASP A 170 -9.80 -1.20 12.89
CA ASP A 170 -9.06 -0.32 11.98
C ASP A 170 -9.26 1.16 12.32
N GLN A 171 -10.50 1.56 12.63
CA GLN A 171 -10.77 2.92 13.08
C GLN A 171 -10.04 3.27 14.38
N THR A 172 -9.94 2.33 15.31
CA THR A 172 -9.34 2.57 16.63
C THR A 172 -7.81 2.62 16.57
N TYR A 173 -7.20 1.69 15.86
CA TYR A 173 -5.74 1.50 15.88
C TYR A 173 -5.02 2.15 14.70
N ASN A 174 -5.69 2.35 13.55
CA ASN A 174 -5.04 2.85 12.34
C ASN A 174 -5.53 4.23 11.90
N ILE A 175 -6.81 4.59 12.10
CA ILE A 175 -7.36 5.83 11.54
C ILE A 175 -7.46 6.97 12.56
N LYS A 176 -8.17 6.78 13.68
CA LYS A 176 -8.50 7.88 14.61
C LYS A 176 -7.31 8.42 15.40
N ILE A 177 -6.24 7.65 15.51
CA ILE A 177 -5.00 8.08 16.19
C ILE A 177 -4.17 9.05 15.34
N LYS A 178 -4.44 9.14 14.03
CA LYS A 178 -3.64 9.93 13.09
C LYS A 178 -4.27 11.31 12.87
N SER A 179 -3.42 12.32 12.77
CA SER A 179 -3.81 13.65 12.31
C SER A 179 -4.13 13.65 10.80
N LEU A 180 -4.88 14.65 10.33
CA LEU A 180 -5.19 14.77 8.90
C LEU A 180 -3.93 14.80 7.99
N PRO A 181 -2.84 15.52 8.33
CA PRO A 181 -1.62 15.47 7.53
C PRO A 181 -0.95 14.09 7.49
N GLU A 182 -1.02 13.32 8.59
CA GLU A 182 -0.47 11.95 8.63
C GLU A 182 -1.30 11.01 7.76
N LEU A 183 -2.63 11.04 7.90
CA LEU A 183 -3.54 10.30 7.01
C LEU A 183 -3.32 10.66 5.55
N ALA A 184 -2.99 11.93 5.27
CA ALA A 184 -2.73 12.37 3.92
C ALA A 184 -1.41 11.85 3.34
N GLU A 185 -0.33 11.89 4.11
CA GLU A 185 0.98 11.36 3.68
C GLU A 185 0.88 9.83 3.47
N GLU A 186 0.29 9.11 4.43
CA GLU A 186 0.10 7.66 4.37
C GLU A 186 -0.83 7.27 3.22
N GLY A 187 -1.98 7.93 3.06
CA GLY A 187 -2.93 7.64 1.98
C GLY A 187 -2.31 7.78 0.59
N HIS A 188 -1.52 8.84 0.35
CA HIS A 188 -0.84 8.99 -0.94
C HIS A 188 0.31 7.99 -1.13
N TRP A 189 0.99 7.62 -0.04
CA TRP A 189 2.01 6.58 -0.06
C TRP A 189 1.44 5.21 -0.40
N LEU A 190 0.27 4.86 0.16
CA LEU A 190 -0.45 3.64 -0.20
C LEU A 190 -0.86 3.67 -1.68
N LEU A 191 -1.40 4.79 -2.17
CA LEU A 191 -1.87 4.93 -3.55
C LEU A 191 -0.78 4.92 -4.64
N ASP A 192 0.49 5.12 -4.28
CA ASP A 192 1.59 5.23 -5.25
C ASP A 192 1.83 3.92 -6.03
N GLY A 193 1.52 3.93 -7.33
CA GLY A 193 1.69 2.77 -8.20
C GLY A 193 0.66 1.66 -7.98
N LEU A 194 -0.46 1.94 -7.31
CA LEU A 194 -1.59 1.00 -7.22
C LEU A 194 -2.45 1.02 -8.49
N GLU A 195 -2.81 -0.18 -8.94
CA GLU A 195 -3.83 -0.38 -9.97
C GLU A 195 -5.21 0.13 -9.53
N PRO A 196 -6.07 0.56 -10.48
CA PRO A 196 -7.36 1.18 -10.17
C PRO A 196 -8.24 0.39 -9.21
N GLU A 197 -8.32 -0.93 -9.33
CA GLU A 197 -9.16 -1.76 -8.46
C GLU A 197 -8.70 -1.74 -7.00
N ARG A 198 -7.38 -1.70 -6.75
CA ARG A 198 -6.81 -1.66 -5.40
C ARG A 198 -6.91 -0.28 -4.77
N ARG A 199 -6.98 0.78 -5.58
CA ARG A 199 -7.17 2.15 -5.07
C ARG A 199 -8.51 2.29 -4.34
N GLU A 200 -9.58 1.68 -4.85
CA GLU A 200 -10.89 1.73 -4.19
C GLU A 200 -10.88 1.09 -2.80
N ILE A 201 -10.03 0.09 -2.55
CA ILE A 201 -9.85 -0.55 -1.24
C ILE A 201 -9.31 0.47 -0.23
N VAL A 202 -8.27 1.23 -0.61
CA VAL A 202 -7.68 2.31 0.23
C VAL A 202 -8.69 3.42 0.46
N LEU A 203 -9.36 3.85 -0.61
CA LEU A 203 -10.36 4.92 -0.56
C LEU A 203 -11.61 4.54 0.26
N GLY A 204 -11.84 3.25 0.50
CA GLY A 204 -12.94 2.75 1.33
C GLY A 204 -12.69 2.83 2.84
N GLN A 205 -11.42 2.91 3.29
CA GLN A 205 -11.09 2.88 4.73
C GLN A 205 -11.34 4.23 5.43
N VAL A 206 -11.21 5.32 4.67
CA VAL A 206 -11.33 6.68 5.20
C VAL A 206 -12.74 7.22 4.94
N PRO A 207 -13.43 7.76 5.96
CA PRO A 207 -14.73 8.40 5.76
C PRO A 207 -14.69 9.48 4.66
N LEU A 208 -15.80 9.64 3.95
CA LEU A 208 -15.88 10.43 2.71
C LEU A 208 -15.29 11.84 2.83
N ILE A 209 -15.59 12.56 3.92
CA ILE A 209 -15.17 13.96 4.09
C ILE A 209 -13.65 14.07 4.31
N PRO A 210 -13.03 13.39 5.30
CA PRO A 210 -11.57 13.34 5.42
C PRO A 210 -10.86 12.84 4.15
N ARG A 211 -11.43 11.86 3.45
CA ARG A 211 -10.88 11.33 2.20
C ARG A 211 -10.71 12.40 1.12
N LEU A 212 -11.71 13.27 0.94
CA LEU A 212 -11.62 14.36 -0.02
C LEU A 212 -10.55 15.38 0.37
N ILE A 213 -10.42 15.71 1.66
CA ILE A 213 -9.39 16.62 2.16
C ILE A 213 -7.99 16.05 1.92
N VAL A 214 -7.81 14.76 2.20
CA VAL A 214 -6.55 14.04 1.95
C VAL A 214 -6.18 14.16 0.48
N LEU A 215 -7.01 13.65 -0.44
CA LEU A 215 -6.66 13.56 -1.86
C LEU A 215 -6.42 14.93 -2.52
N TYR A 216 -7.26 15.91 -2.21
CA TYR A 216 -7.25 17.19 -2.94
C TYR A 216 -6.47 18.30 -2.21
N GLY A 217 -6.33 18.23 -0.88
CA GLY A 217 -5.64 19.26 -0.10
C GLY A 217 -4.13 19.04 0.03
N PHE A 218 -3.66 17.78 0.01
CA PHE A 218 -2.28 17.44 0.38
C PHE A 218 -1.44 16.83 -0.74
N GLY A 219 -2.03 16.50 -1.90
CA GLY A 219 -1.32 15.81 -2.98
C GLY A 219 -0.09 16.57 -3.50
N ALA A 220 -0.11 17.90 -3.52
CA ALA A 220 1.06 18.71 -3.92
C ALA A 220 2.23 18.59 -2.92
N ARG A 221 1.95 18.48 -1.62
CA ARG A 221 2.98 18.25 -0.60
C ARG A 221 3.58 16.86 -0.77
N TYR A 222 2.76 15.82 -0.87
CA TYR A 222 3.23 14.46 -1.09
C TYR A 222 4.10 14.35 -2.35
N ARG A 223 3.65 14.89 -3.49
CA ARG A 223 4.41 14.87 -4.75
C ARG A 223 5.77 15.54 -4.63
N ARG A 224 5.89 16.62 -3.86
CA ARG A 224 7.19 17.26 -3.56
C ARG A 224 8.10 16.33 -2.76
N HIS A 225 7.59 15.70 -1.69
CA HIS A 225 8.37 14.73 -0.92
C HIS A 225 8.77 13.50 -1.74
N ALA A 226 7.85 12.97 -2.55
CA ALA A 226 8.13 11.85 -3.45
C ALA A 226 9.21 12.21 -4.49
N SER A 227 9.10 13.39 -5.10
CA SER A 227 10.10 13.87 -6.06
C SER A 227 11.48 14.08 -5.41
N ALA A 228 11.52 14.54 -4.16
CA ALA A 228 12.77 14.69 -3.41
C ALA A 228 13.45 13.35 -3.10
N ARG A 229 12.71 12.25 -2.99
CA ARG A 229 13.23 10.89 -2.74
C ARG A 229 13.64 10.21 -4.05
N TRP A 230 12.72 10.18 -5.00
CA TRP A 230 12.78 9.30 -6.17
C TRP A 230 13.26 10.01 -7.44
N GLY A 231 13.38 11.34 -7.43
CA GLY A 231 13.66 12.15 -8.61
C GLY A 231 12.41 12.40 -9.46
N SER A 232 12.47 13.39 -10.35
CA SER A 232 11.32 13.81 -11.18
C SER A 232 10.89 12.77 -12.22
N ALA A 233 11.80 11.92 -12.70
CA ALA A 233 11.52 10.91 -13.71
C ALA A 233 10.67 9.73 -13.19
N ALA A 234 10.77 9.39 -11.90
CA ALA A 234 9.97 8.32 -11.29
C ALA A 234 8.49 8.72 -11.15
N THR A 235 8.21 10.01 -10.94
CA THR A 235 6.85 10.55 -10.82
C THR A 235 6.13 10.60 -12.18
N SER A 236 6.88 10.69 -13.29
CA SER A 236 6.33 10.77 -14.65
C SER A 236 5.71 9.46 -15.13
N ALA A 237 6.26 8.30 -14.72
CA ALA A 237 5.73 6.99 -15.08
C ALA A 237 4.31 6.79 -14.52
N THR A 238 4.05 7.22 -13.28
CA THR A 238 2.71 7.15 -12.66
C THR A 238 1.71 8.09 -13.36
N SER A 239 2.14 9.28 -13.77
CA SER A 239 1.26 10.22 -14.49
C SER A 239 0.96 9.82 -15.93
N ALA A 240 1.89 9.12 -16.61
CA ALA A 240 1.68 8.63 -17.96
C ALA A 240 0.66 7.49 -18.02
N THR A 241 0.68 6.60 -17.01
CA THR A 241 -0.30 5.52 -16.88
C THR A 241 -1.71 6.07 -16.56
N GLU A 242 -1.82 7.06 -15.67
CA GLU A 242 -3.10 7.72 -15.34
C GLU A 242 -3.68 8.51 -16.54
N ALA A 243 -2.83 9.14 -17.35
CA ALA A 243 -3.25 9.82 -18.58
C ALA A 243 -3.70 8.85 -19.69
N SER A 244 -3.02 7.71 -19.83
CA SER A 244 -3.37 6.68 -20.82
C SER A 244 -4.70 6.00 -20.50
N ALA A 245 -4.94 5.65 -19.23
CA ALA A 245 -6.20 5.04 -18.78
C ALA A 245 -7.40 5.99 -18.93
N SER A 246 -7.18 7.29 -18.72
CA SER A 246 -8.21 8.33 -18.91
C SER A 246 -8.56 8.53 -20.39
N ALA A 247 -7.57 8.42 -21.29
CA ALA A 247 -7.77 8.54 -22.74
C ALA A 247 -8.51 7.32 -23.34
N GLU A 248 -8.19 6.10 -22.90
CA GLU A 248 -8.87 4.88 -23.36
C GLU A 248 -10.35 4.83 -22.90
N SER A 249 -10.64 5.29 -21.69
CA SER A 249 -12.01 5.39 -21.17
C SER A 249 -12.87 6.42 -21.92
N ALA A 250 -12.27 7.54 -22.35
CA ALA A 250 -12.93 8.56 -23.15
C ALA A 250 -13.23 8.08 -24.60
N VAL A 251 -12.34 7.26 -25.17
CA VAL A 251 -12.56 6.66 -26.51
C VAL A 251 -13.62 5.56 -26.45
N ALA A 252 -13.67 4.77 -25.38
CA ALA A 252 -14.68 3.72 -25.20
C ALA A 252 -16.09 4.28 -25.00
N THR A 253 -16.23 5.43 -24.34
CA THR A 253 -17.53 6.09 -24.10
C THR A 253 -18.08 6.86 -25.32
N SER A 254 -17.23 7.19 -26.31
CA SER A 254 -17.66 7.86 -27.55
C SER A 254 -18.22 6.93 -28.63
N ARG A 255 -18.12 5.61 -28.47
CA ARG A 255 -18.49 4.64 -29.51
C ARG A 255 -19.84 4.00 -29.19
N ALA A 256 -20.93 4.73 -29.46
CA ALA A 256 -22.28 4.18 -29.38
C ALA A 256 -22.47 3.04 -30.42
N PRO A 257 -23.11 1.91 -30.06
CA PRO A 257 -23.37 0.83 -31.00
C PRO A 257 -24.48 1.23 -31.99
N ALA A 258 -24.26 0.95 -33.27
CA ALA A 258 -25.26 1.16 -34.33
C ALA A 258 -26.52 0.29 -34.08
N PRO A 259 -27.73 0.80 -34.36
CA PRO A 259 -28.96 0.05 -34.15
C PRO A 259 -29.04 -1.15 -35.11
N ARG A 260 -29.45 -2.31 -34.57
CA ARG A 260 -29.71 -3.54 -35.34
C ARG A 260 -30.89 -3.34 -36.29
N PRO A 261 -30.86 -3.94 -37.50
CA PRO A 261 -31.98 -3.87 -38.43
C PRO A 261 -33.14 -4.72 -37.92
N VAL A 262 -34.35 -4.19 -38.06
CA VAL A 262 -35.62 -4.86 -37.75
C VAL A 262 -36.02 -5.70 -38.96
N ASP A 263 -36.21 -7.01 -38.77
CA ASP A 263 -36.73 -7.91 -39.79
C ASP A 263 -38.17 -7.52 -40.16
N ARG A 264 -38.39 -7.22 -41.44
CA ARG A 264 -39.73 -7.07 -42.03
C ARG A 264 -40.21 -8.43 -42.49
N GLU A 265 -41.30 -8.90 -41.89
CA GLU A 265 -42.14 -9.97 -42.45
C GLU A 265 -42.61 -9.57 -43.87
N GLN A 266 -42.47 -10.50 -44.83
CA GLN A 266 -43.08 -10.39 -46.16
C GLN A 266 -44.44 -11.10 -46.17
N PRO A 267 -45.48 -10.50 -46.80
CA PRO A 267 -46.73 -11.19 -47.03
C PRO A 267 -46.60 -12.14 -48.23
N GLY A 268 -47.26 -13.29 -48.12
CA GLY A 268 -47.23 -14.34 -49.12
C GLY A 268 -47.87 -13.96 -50.45
N ASP A 269 -47.49 -14.70 -51.49
CA ASP A 269 -48.29 -14.82 -52.69
C ASP A 269 -48.33 -16.28 -53.15
N ALA A 270 -49.54 -16.71 -53.49
CA ALA A 270 -49.88 -18.04 -53.95
C ALA A 270 -49.94 -18.03 -55.47
N ARG A 271 -49.34 -19.03 -56.14
CA ARG A 271 -49.92 -19.75 -57.30
C ARG A 271 -48.96 -20.78 -57.92
N ALA A 272 -49.38 -22.04 -57.81
CA ALA A 272 -49.74 -22.98 -58.87
C ALA A 272 -48.75 -23.43 -59.97
N ARG A 273 -48.84 -24.76 -60.21
CA ARG A 273 -48.55 -25.57 -61.44
C ARG A 273 -47.06 -25.90 -61.70
N ALA A 274 -46.66 -27.07 -62.17
CA ALA A 274 -47.29 -28.33 -62.54
C ALA A 274 -46.17 -29.38 -62.78
N SER A 275 -46.52 -30.69 -62.73
CA SER A 275 -45.84 -31.82 -63.39
C SER A 275 -44.44 -32.20 -62.87
N ARG A 276 -44.09 -33.44 -62.55
CA ARG A 276 -44.54 -34.80 -62.92
C ARG A 276 -44.10 -35.74 -61.81
#